data_AF-A0A383DKP3-F1
#
_entry.id   AF-A0A383DKP3-F1
#
_cell.length_a   1.000
_cell.length_b   1.000
_cell.length_c   1.000
_cell.angle_alpha   90.00
_cell.angle_beta   90.00
_cell.angle_gamma   90.00
#
_symmetry.space_group_name_H-M   'P 1'
#
loop_
_entity.id
_entity.type
_entity.pdbx_description
1 polymer ?
#
loop_
_entity_poly.entity_id
_entity_poly.type
_entity_poly.pdbx_seq_one_letter_code
_entity_poly.pdbx_strand_id
1 'polypeptide(L)'
;MIFDAEDLVSIAENVTGLGTTGEVLMFAGGEDGSPVTLLSRRRHMAPMQQGQIIQLSEISEDIQAALTKQSKPVTHVRDDRGQLVWMASRYIPQLKWGLVVKVDASEEEVRSDVLLTALVDIGLSVSAFAILGGALLGLYFARPVQQLAEVVQRLNAGDIDVRALVQGDDEITYLAENLNSYLDTLSKENKRPEDA
;
A
#
# COMPACT_ATOMS: atom_id res chain seq x y z
N MET A 1 27.73 -23.89 -34.90
CA MET A 1 26.32 -23.73 -34.50
C MET A 1 25.83 -22.49 -35.24
N ILE A 2 25.01 -22.65 -36.27
CA ILE A 2 24.41 -21.54 -37.01
C ILE A 2 23.09 -21.29 -36.29
N PHE A 3 22.96 -20.17 -35.58
CA PHE A 3 21.68 -19.73 -35.05
C PHE A 3 20.91 -19.10 -36.20
N ASP A 4 19.66 -19.51 -36.41
CA ASP A 4 18.78 -18.81 -37.34
C ASP A 4 18.40 -17.45 -36.75
N ALA A 5 18.34 -16.42 -37.59
CA ALA A 5 17.93 -15.10 -37.15
C ALA A 5 16.47 -15.11 -36.65
N GLU A 6 15.62 -15.97 -37.24
CA GLU A 6 14.24 -16.17 -36.78
C GLU A 6 14.15 -16.71 -35.35
N ASP A 7 15.03 -17.64 -34.97
CA ASP A 7 15.05 -18.19 -33.60
C ASP A 7 15.37 -17.11 -32.57
N LEU A 8 16.33 -16.23 -32.87
CA LEU A 8 16.72 -15.15 -31.96
C LEU A 8 15.66 -14.06 -31.85
N VAL A 9 14.96 -13.74 -32.95
CA VAL A 9 13.82 -12.83 -32.92
C VAL A 9 12.68 -13.44 -32.10
N SER A 10 12.40 -14.73 -32.23
CA SER A 10 11.33 -15.39 -31.45
C SER A 10 11.57 -15.35 -29.93
N ILE A 11 12.83 -15.44 -29.49
CA ILE A 11 13.20 -15.31 -28.08
C ILE A 11 13.01 -13.87 -27.60
N ALA A 12 13.36 -12.88 -28.43
CA ALA A 12 13.15 -11.47 -28.10
C ALA A 12 11.67 -11.10 -28.07
N GLU A 13 10.84 -11.73 -28.91
CA GLU A 13 9.38 -11.57 -28.88
C GLU A 13 8.72 -12.27 -27.68
N ASN A 14 9.42 -13.19 -27.02
CA ASN A 14 8.96 -13.81 -25.79
C ASN A 14 9.18 -12.89 -24.59
N VAL A 15 8.21 -12.02 -24.35
CA VAL A 15 8.19 -11.06 -23.23
C VAL A 15 7.72 -11.66 -21.89
N THR A 16 7.75 -12.98 -21.75
CA THR A 16 7.38 -13.66 -20.49
C THR A 16 8.30 -13.17 -19.35
N GLY A 17 7.69 -12.63 -18.29
CA GLY A 17 8.41 -12.07 -17.15
C GLY A 17 8.68 -10.57 -17.21
N LEU A 18 8.31 -9.88 -18.30
CA LEU A 18 8.42 -8.42 -18.42
C LEU A 18 7.11 -7.68 -18.08
N GLY A 19 6.13 -8.38 -17.51
CA GLY A 19 4.84 -7.79 -17.15
C GLY A 19 3.94 -7.50 -18.35
N THR A 20 3.00 -6.59 -18.13
CA THR A 20 1.95 -6.22 -19.08
C THR A 20 2.38 -5.12 -20.04
N THR A 21 3.30 -4.25 -19.62
CA THR A 21 3.81 -3.14 -20.42
C THR A 21 5.19 -3.40 -21.00
N GLY A 22 5.91 -4.41 -20.52
CA GLY A 22 7.26 -4.70 -20.99
C GLY A 22 7.37 -5.03 -22.48
N GLU A 23 8.34 -4.41 -23.14
CA GLU A 23 8.59 -4.54 -24.56
C GLU A 23 10.09 -4.73 -24.81
N VAL A 24 10.41 -5.57 -25.80
CA VAL A 24 11.79 -5.80 -26.25
C VAL A 24 11.91 -5.29 -27.67
N LEU A 25 12.84 -4.36 -27.89
CA LEU A 25 13.18 -3.80 -29.19
C LEU A 25 14.55 -4.30 -29.63
N MET A 26 14.60 -4.80 -30.86
CA MET A 26 15.83 -5.30 -31.45
C MET A 26 16.12 -4.54 -32.73
N PHE A 27 17.34 -4.03 -32.85
CA PHE A 27 17.77 -3.22 -33.98
C PHE A 27 19.01 -3.82 -34.62
N ALA A 28 19.06 -3.84 -35.95
CA ALA A 28 20.25 -4.17 -36.72
C ALA A 28 20.80 -2.95 -37.46
N GLY A 29 22.13 -2.87 -37.60
CA GLY A 29 22.80 -1.73 -38.25
C GLY A 29 23.15 -0.63 -37.26
N GLY A 30 23.31 0.61 -37.74
CA GLY A 30 23.60 1.76 -36.87
C GLY A 30 25.08 1.98 -36.57
N GLU A 31 26.00 1.21 -37.15
CA GLU A 31 27.43 1.49 -37.08
C GLU A 31 27.73 2.82 -37.79
N ASP A 32 28.51 3.69 -37.15
CA ASP A 32 29.00 4.96 -37.69
C ASP A 32 27.91 5.90 -38.24
N GLY A 33 26.71 5.86 -37.66
CA GLY A 33 25.58 6.71 -38.06
C GLY A 33 24.78 6.17 -39.26
N SER A 34 25.05 4.93 -39.69
CA SER A 34 24.22 4.25 -40.69
C SER A 34 22.77 4.07 -40.21
N PRO A 35 21.80 3.90 -41.13
CA PRO A 35 20.43 3.59 -40.77
C PRO A 35 20.35 2.29 -39.95
N VAL A 36 19.33 2.19 -39.10
CA VAL A 36 19.01 0.96 -38.38
C VAL A 36 17.70 0.38 -38.88
N THR A 37 17.57 -0.93 -38.75
CA THR A 37 16.33 -1.65 -39.03
C THR A 37 15.77 -2.20 -37.74
N LEU A 38 14.50 -1.92 -37.44
CA LEU A 38 13.79 -2.53 -36.32
C LEU A 38 13.44 -3.98 -36.70
N LEU A 39 14.02 -4.96 -35.99
CA LEU A 39 13.82 -6.38 -36.25
C LEU A 39 12.63 -6.96 -35.48
N SER A 40 12.33 -6.44 -34.30
CA SER A 40 11.27 -6.94 -33.43
C SER A 40 9.91 -6.32 -33.74
N ARG A 41 8.83 -7.04 -33.44
CA ARG A 41 7.48 -6.45 -33.40
C ARG A 41 7.33 -5.52 -32.22
N ARG A 42 6.58 -4.43 -32.42
CA ARG A 42 6.16 -3.57 -31.32
C ARG A 42 4.99 -4.22 -30.59
N ARG A 43 5.07 -4.26 -29.26
CA ARG A 43 3.97 -4.68 -28.38
C ARG A 43 2.89 -3.60 -28.30
N HIS A 44 3.32 -2.34 -28.31
CA HIS A 44 2.44 -1.18 -28.20
C HIS A 44 2.35 -0.42 -29.52
N MET A 45 1.22 0.27 -29.74
CA MET A 45 1.06 1.12 -30.92
C MET A 45 2.10 2.26 -30.86
N ALA A 46 3.04 2.23 -31.79
CA ALA A 46 4.19 3.12 -31.83
C ALA A 46 4.45 3.57 -33.28
N PRO A 47 5.15 4.70 -33.48
CA PRO A 47 5.41 5.22 -34.82
C PRO A 47 6.32 4.31 -35.66
N MET A 48 7.15 3.48 -35.01
CA MET A 48 8.09 2.56 -35.68
C MET A 48 7.44 1.20 -35.93
N GLN A 49 7.62 0.64 -37.13
CA GLN A 49 7.11 -0.69 -37.51
C GLN A 49 8.24 -1.71 -37.73
N GLN A 50 7.96 -3.00 -37.53
CA GLN A 50 8.91 -4.07 -37.82
C GLN A 50 9.37 -4.01 -39.28
N GLY A 51 10.68 -4.16 -39.52
CA GLY A 51 11.30 -4.08 -40.84
C GLY A 51 11.52 -2.66 -41.37
N GLN A 52 11.09 -1.63 -40.63
CA GLN A 52 11.30 -0.24 -41.04
C GLN A 52 12.77 0.14 -40.89
N ILE A 53 13.32 0.76 -41.94
CA ILE A 53 14.66 1.37 -41.95
C ILE A 53 14.51 2.82 -41.52
N ILE A 54 15.27 3.21 -40.50
CA ILE A 54 15.15 4.50 -39.84
C ILE A 54 16.54 5.09 -39.68
N GLN A 55 16.70 6.37 -39.99
CA GLN A 55 17.98 7.03 -39.80
C GLN A 55 18.27 7.09 -38.30
N LEU A 56 19.50 6.79 -37.87
CA LEU A 56 19.83 6.78 -36.44
C LEU A 56 19.47 8.10 -35.75
N SER A 57 19.61 9.24 -36.44
CA SER A 57 19.25 10.57 -35.95
C SER A 57 17.76 10.81 -35.72
N GLU A 58 16.88 10.02 -36.35
CA GLU A 58 15.42 10.10 -36.22
C GLU A 58 14.90 9.24 -35.07
N ILE A 59 15.77 8.42 -34.48
CA ILE A 59 15.46 7.59 -33.33
C ILE A 59 15.66 8.41 -32.06
N SER A 60 14.88 8.13 -31.02
CA SER A 60 15.01 8.81 -29.75
C SER A 60 16.41 8.63 -29.14
N GLU A 61 16.95 9.66 -28.51
CA GLU A 61 18.35 9.74 -28.03
C GLU A 61 18.70 8.60 -27.04
N ASP A 62 17.72 8.11 -26.29
CA ASP A 62 17.79 6.96 -25.39
C ASP A 62 18.05 5.65 -26.15
N ILE A 63 17.35 5.41 -27.26
CA ILE A 63 17.56 4.24 -28.13
C ILE A 63 18.85 4.40 -28.93
N GLN A 64 19.21 5.61 -29.38
CA GLN A 64 20.51 5.84 -30.03
C GLN A 64 21.66 5.46 -29.09
N ALA A 65 21.61 5.89 -27.83
CA ALA A 65 22.65 5.58 -26.86
C ALA A 65 22.77 4.07 -26.55
N ALA A 66 21.68 3.31 -26.71
CA ALA A 66 21.68 1.85 -26.64
C ALA A 66 22.42 1.17 -27.80
N LEU A 67 22.43 1.81 -28.97
CA LEU A 67 22.95 1.28 -30.23
C LEU A 67 24.44 1.61 -30.44
N THR A 68 24.93 2.69 -29.83
CA THR A 68 26.32 3.17 -29.99
C THR A 68 27.35 2.41 -29.13
N LYS A 69 27.15 1.09 -28.91
CA LYS A 69 28.06 0.19 -28.19
C LYS A 69 28.30 0.55 -26.71
N GLN A 70 27.53 1.47 -26.14
CA GLN A 70 27.53 1.78 -24.71
C GLN A 70 26.33 1.07 -24.09
N SER A 71 26.57 -0.10 -23.46
CA SER A 71 25.52 -0.76 -22.70
C SER A 71 25.16 0.14 -21.52
N LYS A 72 23.92 0.61 -21.46
CA LYS A 72 23.45 1.39 -20.32
C LYS A 72 22.73 0.46 -19.33
N PRO A 73 23.05 0.55 -18.03
CA PRO A 73 22.23 -0.10 -17.00
C PRO A 73 20.81 0.46 -17.03
N VAL A 74 19.93 -0.08 -16.19
CA VAL A 74 18.54 0.39 -16.07
C VAL A 74 18.52 1.90 -15.83
N THR A 75 17.90 2.65 -16.75
CA THR A 75 17.72 4.10 -16.69
C THR A 75 16.24 4.45 -16.71
N HIS A 76 15.90 5.54 -16.04
CA HIS A 76 14.56 6.12 -16.03
C HIS A 76 14.49 7.23 -17.08
N VAL A 77 13.79 6.98 -18.18
CA VAL A 77 13.79 7.85 -19.37
C VAL A 77 12.39 7.94 -19.97
N ARG A 78 12.17 8.89 -20.88
CA ARG A 78 10.97 8.91 -21.71
C ARG A 78 11.24 8.17 -23.02
N ASP A 79 10.33 7.28 -23.40
CA ASP A 79 10.43 6.55 -24.65
C ASP A 79 9.91 7.35 -25.86
N ASP A 80 9.92 6.71 -27.03
CA ASP A 80 9.40 7.23 -28.29
C ASP A 80 7.89 7.52 -28.30
N ARG A 81 7.13 7.01 -27.31
CA ARG A 81 5.72 7.35 -27.07
C ARG A 81 5.57 8.55 -26.10
N GLY A 82 6.68 9.07 -25.59
CA GLY A 82 6.71 10.10 -24.55
C GLY A 82 6.34 9.59 -23.15
N GLN A 83 6.21 8.27 -22.98
CA GLN A 83 5.88 7.65 -21.69
C GLN A 83 7.14 7.44 -20.87
N LEU A 84 6.99 7.55 -19.55
CA LEU A 84 8.09 7.32 -18.62
C LEU A 84 8.29 5.81 -18.45
N VAL A 85 9.51 5.34 -18.73
CA VAL A 85 9.84 3.91 -18.75
C VAL A 85 11.13 3.63 -17.99
N TRP A 86 11.22 2.42 -17.45
CA TRP A 86 12.48 1.80 -17.09
C TRP A 86 13.06 1.12 -18.30
N MET A 87 14.25 1.52 -18.73
CA MET A 87 14.90 1.02 -19.95
C MET A 87 16.29 0.49 -19.65
N ALA A 88 16.62 -0.67 -20.20
CA ALA A 88 17.96 -1.23 -20.23
C ALA A 88 18.38 -1.53 -21.67
N SER A 89 19.67 -1.39 -21.95
CA SER A 89 20.18 -1.66 -23.29
C SER A 89 21.48 -2.43 -23.31
N ARG A 90 21.65 -3.23 -24.36
CA ARG A 90 22.86 -4.00 -24.59
C ARG A 90 23.13 -4.12 -26.08
N TYR A 91 24.38 -3.90 -26.46
CA TYR A 91 24.87 -4.23 -27.79
C TYR A 91 25.37 -5.68 -27.83
N ILE A 92 25.02 -6.43 -28.88
CA ILE A 92 25.46 -7.81 -29.12
C ILE A 92 26.49 -7.79 -30.25
N PRO A 93 27.81 -7.83 -29.94
CA PRO A 93 28.86 -7.62 -30.94
C PRO A 93 28.87 -8.64 -32.07
N GLN A 94 28.55 -9.91 -31.78
CA GLN A 94 28.60 -11.01 -32.74
C GLN A 94 27.56 -10.86 -33.87
N LEU A 95 26.43 -10.23 -33.55
CA LEU A 95 25.31 -10.03 -34.48
C LEU A 95 25.26 -8.59 -35.01
N LYS A 96 26.01 -7.68 -34.40
CA LYS A 96 25.90 -6.23 -34.60
C LYS A 96 24.49 -5.71 -34.35
N TRP A 97 23.85 -6.24 -33.33
CA TRP A 97 22.47 -5.87 -32.95
C TRP A 97 22.47 -5.06 -31.65
N GLY A 98 21.58 -4.08 -31.58
CA GLY A 98 21.21 -3.44 -30.33
C GLY A 98 19.94 -4.06 -29.78
N LEU A 99 19.97 -4.40 -28.49
CA LEU A 99 18.82 -4.85 -27.72
C LEU A 99 18.43 -3.75 -26.75
N VAL A 100 17.15 -3.39 -26.74
CA VAL A 100 16.54 -2.47 -25.80
C VAL A 100 15.38 -3.18 -25.14
N VAL A 101 15.33 -3.18 -23.81
CA VAL A 101 14.20 -3.67 -23.04
C VAL A 101 13.63 -2.50 -22.27
N LYS A 102 12.33 -2.27 -22.36
CA LYS A 102 11.64 -1.20 -21.64
C LYS A 102 10.36 -1.68 -20.98
N VAL A 103 10.01 -1.09 -19.84
CA VAL A 103 8.77 -1.35 -19.07
C VAL A 103 8.21 0.00 -18.62
N ASP A 104 6.90 0.20 -18.72
CA ASP A 104 6.27 1.48 -18.35
C ASP A 104 6.37 1.67 -16.82
N ALA A 105 6.84 2.84 -16.39
CA ALA A 105 7.01 3.14 -14.96
C ALA A 105 5.68 3.10 -14.19
N SER A 106 4.57 3.37 -14.88
CA SER A 106 3.21 3.30 -14.32
C SER A 106 2.78 1.88 -13.92
N GLU A 107 3.38 0.82 -14.48
CA GLU A 107 3.03 -0.56 -14.09
C GLU A 107 3.41 -0.84 -12.62
N GLU A 108 4.52 -0.30 -12.15
CA GLU A 108 4.94 -0.40 -10.74
C GLU A 108 4.12 0.54 -9.83
N GLU A 109 3.66 1.68 -10.37
CA GLU A 109 2.85 2.66 -9.64
C GLU A 109 1.46 2.09 -9.33
N VAL A 110 0.79 1.48 -10.31
CA VAL A 110 -0.53 0.82 -10.12
C VAL A 110 -0.46 -0.28 -9.06
N ARG A 111 0.65 -1.02 -8.97
CA ARG A 111 0.84 -2.05 -7.95
C ARG A 111 0.99 -1.47 -6.54
N SER A 112 1.56 -0.28 -6.44
CA SER A 112 1.81 0.42 -5.17
C SER A 112 0.54 1.09 -4.62
N ASP A 113 -0.30 1.65 -5.49
CA ASP A 113 -1.53 2.34 -5.09
C ASP A 113 -2.55 1.42 -4.41
N VAL A 114 -2.66 0.18 -4.86
CA VAL A 114 -3.56 -0.81 -4.24
C VAL A 114 -3.12 -1.13 -2.81
N LEU A 115 -1.82 -1.26 -2.56
CA LEU A 115 -1.28 -1.52 -1.24
C LEU A 115 -1.45 -0.32 -0.31
N LEU A 116 -1.20 0.89 -0.80
CA LEU A 116 -1.40 2.12 -0.03
C LEU A 116 -2.87 2.30 0.35
N THR A 117 -3.79 2.07 -0.58
CA THR A 117 -5.24 2.16 -0.32
C THR A 117 -5.66 1.14 0.74
N ALA A 118 -5.20 -0.11 0.61
CA ALA A 118 -5.48 -1.15 1.61
C ALA A 118 -4.93 -0.80 3.01
N LEU A 119 -3.73 -0.21 3.09
CA LEU A 119 -3.16 0.23 4.36
C LEU A 119 -3.96 1.37 4.99
N VAL A 120 -4.44 2.33 4.19
CA VAL A 120 -5.30 3.41 4.67
C VAL A 120 -6.63 2.86 5.19
N ASP A 121 -7.27 1.94 4.47
CA ASP A 121 -8.53 1.32 4.88
C ASP A 121 -8.40 0.53 6.18
N ILE A 122 -7.30 -0.23 6.33
CA ILE A 122 -6.98 -0.94 7.57
C ILE A 122 -6.74 0.07 8.70
N GLY A 123 -5.97 1.13 8.45
CA GLY A 123 -5.68 2.18 9.43
C GLY A 123 -6.95 2.88 9.94
N LEU A 124 -7.86 3.23 9.03
CA LEU A 124 -9.16 3.81 9.36
C LEU A 124 -10.03 2.84 10.15
N SER A 125 -10.08 1.57 9.72
CA SER A 125 -10.88 0.54 10.40
C SER A 125 -10.40 0.32 11.83
N VAL A 126 -9.09 0.12 12.04
CA VAL A 126 -8.50 -0.08 13.37
C VAL A 126 -8.73 1.13 14.25
N SER A 127 -8.58 2.34 13.71
CA SER A 127 -8.83 3.58 14.45
C SER A 127 -10.29 3.72 14.87
N ALA A 128 -11.24 3.41 13.98
CA ALA A 128 -12.66 3.40 14.31
C ALA A 128 -12.99 2.39 15.43
N PHE A 129 -12.45 1.16 15.34
CA PHE A 129 -12.63 0.16 16.39
C PHE A 129 -11.99 0.58 17.72
N ALA A 130 -10.83 1.22 17.71
CA ALA A 130 -10.19 1.72 18.92
C ALA A 130 -11.01 2.81 19.60
N ILE A 131 -11.55 3.77 18.83
CA ILE A 131 -12.42 4.83 19.35
C ILE A 131 -13.70 4.25 19.93
N LEU A 132 -14.37 3.34 19.19
CA LEU A 132 -15.59 2.69 19.65
C LEU A 132 -15.35 1.85 20.91
N GLY A 133 -14.30 1.03 20.90
CA GLY A 133 -13.92 0.19 22.04
C GLY A 133 -13.57 1.04 23.28
N GLY A 134 -12.79 2.10 23.11
CA GLY A 134 -12.45 3.03 24.19
C GLY A 134 -13.67 3.76 24.74
N ALA A 135 -14.59 4.21 23.88
CA ALA A 135 -15.84 4.84 24.29
C ALA A 135 -16.73 3.87 25.07
N LEU A 136 -16.89 2.63 24.59
CA LEU A 136 -17.66 1.60 25.28
C LEU A 136 -17.06 1.27 26.64
N LEU A 137 -15.73 1.08 26.73
CA LEU A 137 -15.07 0.84 28.00
C LEU A 137 -15.27 2.00 28.99
N GLY A 138 -15.20 3.23 28.48
CA GLY A 138 -15.46 4.43 29.28
C GLY A 138 -16.89 4.50 29.81
N LEU A 139 -17.88 4.19 28.97
CA LEU A 139 -19.30 4.29 29.30
C LEU A 139 -19.80 3.16 30.19
N TYR A 140 -19.38 1.92 29.91
CA TYR A 140 -19.91 0.73 30.58
C TYR A 140 -19.10 0.32 31.82
N PHE A 141 -17.83 0.70 31.92
CA PHE A 141 -16.99 0.31 33.06
C PHE A 141 -16.47 1.51 33.83
N ALA A 142 -15.71 2.40 33.17
CA ALA A 142 -15.01 3.47 33.89
C ALA A 142 -15.96 4.43 34.59
N ARG A 143 -17.02 4.89 33.90
CA ARG A 143 -18.01 5.82 34.48
C ARG A 143 -18.80 5.20 35.65
N PRO A 144 -19.43 4.02 35.54
CA PRO A 144 -20.10 3.39 36.68
C PRO A 144 -19.20 3.16 37.89
N VAL A 145 -17.95 2.72 37.67
CA VAL A 145 -16.98 2.54 38.76
C VAL A 145 -16.63 3.87 39.43
N GLN A 146 -16.44 4.94 38.66
CA GLN A 146 -16.24 6.29 39.22
C GLN A 146 -17.44 6.75 40.03
N GLN A 147 -18.67 6.52 39.55
CA GLN A 147 -19.89 6.86 40.29
C GLN A 147 -19.99 6.11 41.62
N LEU A 148 -19.64 4.82 41.66
CA LEU A 148 -19.56 4.06 42.91
C LEU A 148 -18.49 4.63 43.85
N ALA A 149 -17.33 5.02 43.33
CA ALA A 149 -16.28 5.65 44.12
C ALA A 149 -16.73 6.99 44.73
N GLU A 150 -17.47 7.80 43.98
CA GLU A 150 -18.04 9.07 44.47
C GLU A 150 -19.05 8.86 45.61
N VAL A 151 -19.89 7.82 45.52
CA VAL A 151 -20.83 7.45 46.59
C VAL A 151 -20.08 7.11 47.87
N VAL A 152 -19.02 6.30 47.77
CA VAL A 152 -18.18 5.94 48.92
C VAL A 152 -17.47 7.17 49.51
N GLN A 153 -16.98 8.08 48.66
CA GLN A 153 -16.38 9.34 49.13
C GLN A 153 -17.37 10.21 49.90
N ARG A 154 -18.60 10.34 49.41
CA ARG A 154 -19.67 11.10 50.10
C ARG A 154 -20.07 10.46 51.42
N LEU A 155 -20.18 9.13 51.46
CA LEU A 155 -20.42 8.40 52.70
C LEU A 155 -19.33 8.71 53.75
N ASN A 156 -18.05 8.65 53.35
CA ASN A 156 -16.93 8.97 54.24
C ASN A 156 -16.92 10.43 54.71
N ALA A 157 -17.56 11.34 53.97
CA ALA A 157 -17.76 12.73 54.36
C ALA A 157 -18.97 12.94 55.31
N GLY A 158 -19.68 11.86 55.66
CA GLY A 158 -20.82 11.88 56.59
C GLY A 158 -22.20 11.92 55.94
N ASP A 159 -22.27 11.86 54.60
CA ASP A 159 -23.54 11.80 53.87
C ASP A 159 -24.08 10.36 53.83
N ILE A 160 -24.90 9.99 54.82
CA ILE A 160 -25.45 8.63 54.97
C ILE A 160 -26.66 8.34 54.08
N ASP A 161 -27.24 9.37 53.46
CA ASP A 161 -28.41 9.23 52.59
C ASP A 161 -28.02 9.13 51.10
N VAL A 162 -26.73 9.26 50.76
CA VAL A 162 -26.22 8.99 49.41
C VAL A 162 -26.52 7.55 48.99
N ARG A 163 -26.80 7.32 47.71
CA ARG A 163 -27.04 5.97 47.15
C ARG A 163 -26.35 5.83 45.80
N ALA A 164 -25.90 4.62 45.51
CA ALA A 164 -25.38 4.22 44.22
C ALA A 164 -26.50 4.04 43.19
N LEU A 165 -26.22 4.42 41.95
CA LEU A 165 -27.11 4.15 40.82
C LEU A 165 -27.04 2.65 40.47
N VAL A 166 -28.20 1.98 40.48
CA VAL A 166 -28.32 0.58 40.07
C VAL A 166 -28.84 0.56 38.64
N GLN A 167 -27.99 0.19 37.68
CA GLN A 167 -28.34 0.13 36.27
C GLN A 167 -27.55 -0.98 35.57
N GLY A 168 -28.27 -1.91 34.94
CA GLY A 168 -27.69 -3.06 34.25
C GLY A 168 -28.08 -4.37 34.92
N ASP A 169 -27.37 -5.43 34.56
CA ASP A 169 -27.53 -6.80 35.08
C ASP A 169 -26.17 -7.51 35.24
N ASP A 170 -25.11 -6.73 35.45
CA ASP A 170 -23.71 -7.16 35.53
C ASP A 170 -23.12 -7.06 36.95
N GLU A 171 -21.82 -7.33 37.09
CA GLU A 171 -21.09 -7.27 38.36
C GLU A 171 -21.05 -5.86 38.96
N ILE A 172 -21.12 -4.82 38.15
CA ILE A 172 -21.17 -3.42 38.62
C ILE A 172 -22.52 -3.14 39.26
N THR A 173 -23.59 -3.61 38.63
CA THR A 173 -24.96 -3.54 39.17
C THR A 173 -25.05 -4.26 40.51
N TYR A 174 -24.54 -5.49 40.57
CA TYR A 174 -24.47 -6.26 41.80
C TYR A 174 -23.71 -5.52 42.90
N LEU A 175 -22.60 -4.85 42.58
CA LEU A 175 -21.85 -4.06 43.55
C LEU A 175 -22.63 -2.83 44.05
N ALA A 176 -23.34 -2.14 43.14
CA ALA A 176 -24.19 -1.00 43.48
C ALA A 176 -25.32 -1.39 44.45
N GLU A 177 -26.00 -2.52 44.19
CA GLU A 177 -27.06 -3.06 45.05
C GLU A 177 -26.54 -3.39 46.45
N ASN A 178 -25.40 -4.08 46.54
CA ASN A 178 -24.79 -4.43 47.82
C ASN A 178 -24.37 -3.20 48.62
N LEU A 179 -23.80 -2.18 47.95
CA LEU A 179 -23.44 -0.92 48.59
C LEU A 179 -24.68 -0.21 49.16
N ASN A 180 -25.78 -0.17 48.41
CA ASN A 180 -27.03 0.41 48.88
C ASN A 180 -27.63 -0.36 50.07
N SER A 181 -27.60 -1.70 50.04
CA SER A 181 -28.07 -2.53 51.16
C SER A 181 -27.26 -2.29 52.44
N TYR A 182 -25.95 -2.07 52.32
CA TYR A 182 -25.10 -1.72 53.45
C TYR A 182 -25.45 -0.34 54.02
N LEU A 183 -25.64 0.65 53.15
CA LEU A 183 -26.05 2.01 53.52
C LEU A 183 -27.41 2.06 54.22
N ASP A 184 -28.36 1.24 53.79
CA ASP A 184 -29.67 1.12 54.44
C ASP A 184 -29.56 0.55 55.86
N THR A 185 -28.62 -0.35 56.09
CA THR A 185 -28.34 -0.90 57.43
C THR A 185 -27.77 0.18 58.35
N LEU A 186 -26.78 0.95 57.87
CA LEU A 186 -26.21 2.07 58.60
C LEU A 186 -27.25 3.17 58.92
N SER A 187 -28.10 3.52 57.95
CA SER A 187 -29.15 4.54 58.16
C SER A 187 -30.16 4.10 59.23
N LYS A 188 -30.46 2.79 59.32
CA LYS A 188 -31.35 2.23 60.37
C LYS A 188 -30.70 2.26 61.75
N GLU A 189 -29.41 1.91 61.85
CA GLU A 189 -28.68 1.97 63.13
C GLU A 189 -28.57 3.40 63.66
N ASN A 190 -28.25 4.37 62.78
CA ASN A 190 -28.11 5.77 63.18
C ASN A 190 -29.45 6.43 63.54
N LYS A 191 -30.58 5.86 63.11
CA LYS A 191 -31.95 6.32 63.44
C LYS A 191 -32.53 5.67 64.70
N ARG A 192 -31.89 4.67 65.30
CA ARG A 192 -32.27 4.17 66.64
C ARG A 192 -31.71 5.17 67.67
N PRO A 193 -32.55 5.93 68.38
CA PRO A 193 -32.09 6.72 69.52
C PRO A 193 -31.44 5.80 70.54
N GLU A 194 -30.49 6.33 71.31
CA GLU A 194 -30.02 5.77 72.58
C GLU A 194 -31.20 5.70 73.58
N ASP A 195 -32.14 4.80 73.35
CA ASP A 195 -33.11 4.37 74.36
C ASP A 195 -32.53 3.14 75.07
N ALA A 196 -31.59 3.41 75.99
CA ALA A 196 -31.27 2.57 77.15
C ALA A 196 -30.43 3.36 78.17
#